data_AF-A0A6V8N5K7-F1
#
_entry.id   AF-A0A6V8N5K7-F1
#
_cell.length_a   1.000
_cell.length_b   1.000
_cell.length_c   1.000
_cell.angle_alpha   90.00
_cell.angle_beta   90.00
_cell.angle_gamma   90.00
#
_symmetry.space_group_name_H-M   'P 1'
#
loop_
_entity.id
_entity.type
_entity.pdbx_description
1 polymer ?
#
loop_
_entity_poly.entity_id
_entity_poly.type
_entity_poly.pdbx_seq_one_letter_code
_entity_poly.pdbx_strand_id
1 'polypeptide(L)'
;MRRNLLLQLTVLALLVLQVGCSRLLPSGKAVAESPWTNYSDAKGAFDKITVGETTVEDLKVLGFDVKSSPNLKVLNYLDIAATVQGIPHEELDPGLQACLMARDDCRAYVFEPKRTYTKRIGNFWLDIASFRRVTQETGWRFKALIVFVNHHVAYKLASGEPQIDQLQEQNNPLGPFQLPSNLIFGIIPF
;
A
#
# COMPACT_ATOMS: atom_id res chain seq x y z
N MET A 1 35.49 46.72 -26.32
CA MET A 1 34.11 46.65 -25.77
C MET A 1 33.36 45.37 -26.14
N ARG A 2 33.23 44.98 -27.43
CA ARG A 2 32.54 43.73 -27.85
C ARG A 2 33.05 42.43 -27.20
N ARG A 3 34.38 42.30 -26.99
CA ARG A 3 34.98 41.07 -26.40
C ARG A 3 34.64 40.88 -24.93
N ASN A 4 34.53 41.97 -24.16
CA ASN A 4 34.12 41.91 -22.75
C ASN A 4 32.63 41.60 -22.62
N LEU A 5 31.80 42.12 -23.54
CA LEU A 5 30.36 41.83 -23.57
C LEU A 5 30.09 40.34 -23.89
N LEU A 6 30.84 39.74 -24.82
CA LEU A 6 30.78 38.31 -25.13
C LEU A 6 31.21 37.45 -23.94
N LEU A 7 32.30 37.84 -23.25
CA LEU A 7 32.76 37.16 -22.04
C LEU A 7 31.71 37.22 -20.91
N GLN A 8 31.10 38.39 -20.70
CA GLN A 8 30.03 38.55 -19.71
C GLN A 8 28.79 37.71 -20.02
N LEU A 9 28.40 37.63 -21.30
CA LEU A 9 27.30 36.77 -21.75
C LEU A 9 27.61 35.28 -21.56
N THR A 10 28.84 34.84 -21.82
CA THR A 10 29.24 33.44 -21.57
C THR A 10 29.27 33.08 -20.10
N VAL A 11 29.72 33.97 -19.21
CA VAL A 11 29.73 33.75 -17.76
C VAL A 11 28.29 33.70 -17.22
N LEU A 12 27.41 34.59 -17.71
CA LEU A 12 26.00 34.59 -17.33
C LEU A 12 25.29 33.30 -17.78
N ALA A 13 25.56 32.83 -19.01
CA ALA A 13 25.02 31.56 -19.51
C ALA A 13 25.50 30.35 -18.69
N LEU A 14 26.77 30.35 -18.27
CA LEU A 14 27.33 29.30 -17.43
C LEU A 14 26.72 29.30 -16.02
N LEU A 15 26.40 30.47 -15.48
CA LEU A 15 25.75 30.61 -14.17
C LEU A 15 24.29 30.12 -14.19
N VAL A 16 23.55 30.39 -15.27
CA VAL A 16 22.15 29.96 -15.43
C VAL A 16 22.04 28.43 -15.54
N LEU A 17 23.04 27.76 -16.12
CA LEU A 17 23.08 26.29 -16.24
C LEU A 17 23.23 25.56 -14.89
N GLN A 18 23.72 26.24 -13.84
CA GLN A 18 23.95 25.62 -12.52
C GLN A 18 22.69 25.55 -11.63
N VAL A 19 21.60 26.26 -11.96
CA VAL A 19 20.43 26.39 -11.07
C VAL A 19 19.36 25.32 -11.33
N GLY A 20 19.53 24.45 -12.34
CA GLY A 20 18.47 23.55 -12.82
C GLY A 20 18.38 22.14 -12.23
N CYS A 21 19.42 21.61 -11.56
CA CYS A 21 19.52 20.15 -11.37
C CYS A 21 18.92 19.59 -10.07
N SER A 22 18.51 20.42 -9.10
CA SER A 22 18.02 19.94 -7.80
C SER A 22 16.53 19.56 -7.78
N ARG A 23 15.74 19.99 -8.77
CA ARG A 23 14.29 19.68 -8.89
C ARG A 23 13.97 18.52 -9.84
N LEU A 24 14.98 17.86 -10.41
CA LEU A 24 14.81 16.79 -11.41
C LEU A 24 14.68 15.38 -10.78
N LEU A 25 14.64 15.29 -9.45
CA LEU A 25 14.47 14.01 -8.77
C LEU A 25 13.00 13.57 -8.84
N PRO A 26 12.72 12.38 -9.40
CA PRO A 26 11.36 11.85 -9.43
C PRO A 26 10.87 11.59 -8.00
N SER A 27 9.65 12.03 -7.72
CA SER A 27 8.91 11.66 -6.52
C SER A 27 7.69 10.86 -6.93
N GLY A 28 7.37 9.83 -6.14
CA GLY A 28 6.24 8.94 -6.39
C GLY A 28 5.20 9.11 -5.30
N LYS A 29 3.93 9.16 -5.68
CA LYS A 29 2.82 9.07 -4.72
C LYS A 29 2.00 7.83 -5.08
N ALA A 30 1.96 6.86 -4.18
CA ALA A 30 1.16 5.65 -4.34
C ALA A 30 -0.06 5.75 -3.41
N VAL A 31 -1.20 6.13 -3.98
CA VAL A 31 -2.48 6.11 -3.26
C VAL A 31 -3.26 4.92 -3.80
N ALA A 32 -3.45 3.87 -2.99
CA ALA A 32 -4.57 2.99 -3.23
C ALA A 32 -5.82 3.80 -2.86
N GLU A 33 -6.82 3.87 -3.75
CA GLU A 33 -8.02 4.66 -3.47
C GLU A 33 -8.60 4.25 -2.11
N SER A 34 -8.56 5.19 -1.17
CA SER A 34 -9.00 5.03 0.20
C SER A 34 -9.89 6.23 0.50
N PRO A 35 -11.11 6.01 1.02
CA PRO A 35 -11.99 7.12 1.38
C PRO A 35 -11.46 7.90 2.60
N TRP A 36 -10.52 7.32 3.36
CA TRP A 36 -9.93 7.93 4.55
C TRP A 36 -8.59 8.61 4.26
N THR A 37 -8.32 9.67 5.01
CA THR A 37 -7.07 10.44 4.88
C THR A 37 -5.96 9.89 5.77
N ASN A 38 -6.31 9.39 6.96
CA ASN A 38 -5.38 8.87 7.96
C ASN A 38 -5.86 7.53 8.53
N TYR A 39 -4.98 6.85 9.28
CA TYR A 39 -5.27 5.56 9.91
C TYR A 39 -6.42 5.66 10.94
N SER A 40 -6.47 6.73 11.74
CA SER A 40 -7.49 6.88 12.78
C SER A 40 -8.90 7.02 12.22
N ASP A 41 -9.08 7.65 11.05
CA ASP A 41 -10.38 7.78 10.41
C ASP A 41 -10.89 6.40 9.95
N ALA A 42 -10.00 5.60 9.35
CA ALA A 42 -10.31 4.24 8.91
C ALA A 42 -10.65 3.34 10.11
N LYS A 43 -9.84 3.43 11.18
CA LYS A 43 -10.12 2.72 12.44
C LYS A 43 -11.44 3.17 13.06
N GLY A 44 -11.71 4.48 13.10
CA GLY A 44 -12.95 5.03 13.65
C GLY A 44 -14.19 4.61 12.87
N ALA A 45 -14.10 4.45 11.56
CA ALA A 45 -15.17 3.86 10.75
C ALA A 45 -15.35 2.36 11.06
N PHE A 46 -14.26 1.62 11.20
CA PHE A 46 -14.30 0.19 11.54
C PHE A 46 -14.86 -0.06 12.95
N ASP A 47 -14.56 0.81 13.90
CA ASP A 47 -15.02 0.68 15.28
C ASP A 47 -16.55 0.76 15.40
N LYS A 48 -17.22 1.45 14.45
CA LYS A 48 -18.69 1.56 14.38
C LYS A 48 -19.40 0.27 13.94
N ILE A 49 -18.68 -0.71 13.40
CA ILE A 49 -19.26 -1.99 12.96
C ILE A 49 -19.67 -2.79 14.20
N THR A 50 -20.94 -3.13 14.32
CA THR A 50 -21.48 -3.97 15.40
C THR A 50 -21.73 -5.40 14.90
N VAL A 51 -21.18 -6.39 15.62
CA VAL A 51 -21.38 -7.81 15.33
C VAL A 51 -22.85 -8.18 15.57
N GLY A 52 -23.44 -8.95 14.66
CA GLY A 52 -24.83 -9.40 14.70
C GLY A 52 -25.85 -8.41 14.13
N GLU A 53 -25.50 -7.13 14.02
CA GLU A 53 -26.42 -6.09 13.53
C GLU A 53 -26.00 -5.55 12.17
N THR A 54 -24.71 -5.22 12.00
CA THR A 54 -24.22 -4.55 10.80
C THR A 54 -24.35 -5.45 9.58
N THR A 55 -24.89 -4.89 8.50
CA THR A 55 -25.08 -5.54 7.20
C THR A 55 -24.02 -5.08 6.18
N VAL A 56 -24.03 -5.70 4.99
CA VAL A 56 -23.15 -5.29 3.88
C VAL A 56 -23.48 -3.88 3.40
N GLU A 57 -24.76 -3.49 3.46
CA GLU A 57 -25.25 -2.16 3.10
C GLU A 57 -24.73 -1.11 4.09
N ASP A 58 -24.71 -1.43 5.39
CA ASP A 58 -24.17 -0.54 6.42
C ASP A 58 -22.66 -0.35 6.27
N LEU A 59 -21.92 -1.40 5.88
CA LEU A 59 -20.50 -1.29 5.59
C LEU A 59 -20.22 -0.26 4.49
N LYS A 60 -21.05 -0.23 3.45
CA LYS A 60 -20.93 0.76 2.37
C LYS A 60 -21.07 2.18 2.90
N VAL A 61 -22.03 2.44 3.80
CA VAL A 61 -22.21 3.76 4.43
C VAL A 61 -20.98 4.15 5.26
N LEU A 62 -20.34 3.17 5.90
CA LEU A 62 -19.11 3.36 6.67
C LEU A 62 -17.86 3.55 5.80
N GLY A 63 -17.93 3.32 4.48
CA GLY A 63 -16.82 3.44 3.54
C GLY A 63 -16.16 2.11 3.15
N PHE A 64 -16.65 0.99 3.66
CA PHE A 64 -16.21 -0.37 3.32
C PHE A 64 -17.12 -0.97 2.24
N ASP A 65 -17.13 -0.38 1.04
CA ASP A 65 -17.99 -0.87 -0.06
C ASP A 65 -17.36 -2.10 -0.75
N VAL A 66 -18.03 -3.25 -0.65
CA VAL A 66 -17.60 -4.51 -1.28
C VAL A 66 -17.55 -4.43 -2.81
N LYS A 67 -18.38 -3.60 -3.44
CA LYS A 67 -18.51 -3.56 -4.91
C LYS A 67 -17.55 -2.56 -5.55
N SER A 68 -17.30 -1.42 -4.88
CA SER A 68 -16.50 -0.34 -5.47
C SER A 68 -15.06 -0.32 -4.98
N SER A 69 -14.73 -1.02 -3.90
CA SER A 69 -13.38 -0.98 -3.32
C SER A 69 -12.37 -1.70 -4.22
N PRO A 70 -11.32 -1.02 -4.71
CA PRO A 70 -10.29 -1.66 -5.52
C PRO A 70 -9.42 -2.58 -4.66
N ASN A 71 -8.93 -3.66 -5.26
CA ASN A 71 -8.05 -4.64 -4.60
C ASN A 71 -8.68 -5.32 -3.35
N LEU A 72 -10.02 -5.36 -3.27
CA LEU A 72 -10.72 -6.11 -2.22
C LEU A 72 -10.46 -7.61 -2.36
N LYS A 73 -10.11 -8.27 -1.27
CA LYS A 73 -10.05 -9.74 -1.22
C LYS A 73 -11.34 -10.27 -0.63
N VAL A 74 -11.99 -11.16 -1.38
CA VAL A 74 -13.17 -11.91 -0.95
C VAL A 74 -12.71 -13.32 -0.59
N LEU A 75 -12.97 -13.73 0.64
CA LEU A 75 -12.58 -15.02 1.19
C LEU A 75 -13.82 -15.89 1.40
N ASN A 76 -13.73 -17.17 1.04
CA ASN A 76 -14.74 -18.18 1.34
C ASN A 76 -14.39 -18.92 2.64
N TYR A 77 -15.23 -19.89 3.02
CA TYR A 77 -15.02 -20.67 4.25
C TYR A 77 -13.71 -21.48 4.26
N LEU A 78 -13.20 -21.94 3.11
CA LEU A 78 -11.93 -22.68 3.01
C LEU A 78 -10.73 -21.76 3.26
N ASP A 79 -10.76 -20.54 2.72
CA ASP A 79 -9.72 -19.54 2.95
C ASP A 79 -9.64 -19.16 4.45
N ILE A 80 -10.80 -19.02 5.09
CA ILE A 80 -10.91 -18.77 6.53
C ILE A 80 -10.39 -19.98 7.31
N ALA A 81 -10.80 -21.19 6.95
CA ALA A 81 -10.33 -22.43 7.58
C ALA A 81 -8.80 -22.56 7.50
N ALA A 82 -8.21 -22.27 6.34
CA ALA A 82 -6.75 -22.28 6.14
C ALA A 82 -6.03 -21.25 7.02
N THR A 83 -6.67 -20.11 7.28
CA THR A 83 -6.11 -19.06 8.16
C THR A 83 -6.09 -19.49 9.63
N VAL A 84 -7.06 -20.31 10.05
CA VAL A 84 -7.23 -20.70 11.46
C VAL A 84 -6.84 -22.15 11.78
N GLN A 85 -6.28 -22.88 10.82
CA GLN A 85 -5.96 -24.31 10.91
C GLN A 85 -5.07 -24.74 12.10
N GLY A 86 -4.38 -23.79 12.75
CA GLY A 86 -3.51 -24.04 13.91
C GLY A 86 -4.17 -23.77 15.27
N ILE A 87 -5.43 -23.33 15.29
CA ILE A 87 -6.17 -23.00 16.51
C ILE A 87 -7.25 -24.07 16.74
N PRO A 88 -7.33 -24.70 17.92
CA PRO A 88 -8.41 -25.63 18.25
C PRO A 88 -9.78 -24.98 18.06
N HIS A 89 -10.76 -25.76 17.60
CA HIS A 89 -12.07 -25.20 17.25
C HIS A 89 -12.74 -24.53 18.45
N GLU A 90 -12.55 -25.07 19.66
CA GLU A 90 -13.12 -24.58 20.91
C GLU A 90 -12.51 -23.24 21.36
N GLU A 91 -11.30 -22.93 20.91
CA GLU A 91 -10.60 -21.67 21.21
C GLU A 91 -10.88 -20.57 20.17
N LEU A 92 -11.52 -20.92 19.05
CA LEU A 92 -11.92 -19.94 18.03
C LEU A 92 -13.02 -19.03 18.54
N ASP A 93 -13.04 -17.80 18.03
CA ASP A 93 -14.16 -16.89 18.26
C ASP A 93 -15.49 -17.52 17.78
N PRO A 94 -16.59 -17.40 18.54
CA PRO A 94 -17.88 -17.98 18.16
C PRO A 94 -18.36 -17.57 16.77
N GLY A 95 -18.05 -16.35 16.32
CA GLY A 95 -18.39 -15.88 14.98
C GLY A 95 -17.63 -16.61 13.88
N LEU A 96 -16.35 -16.95 14.12
CA LEU A 96 -15.56 -17.77 13.21
C LEU A 96 -16.03 -19.23 13.20
N GLN A 97 -16.35 -19.79 14.37
CA GLN A 97 -16.92 -21.13 14.47
C GLN A 97 -18.22 -21.23 13.65
N ALA A 98 -19.14 -20.28 13.85
CA ALA A 98 -20.40 -20.21 13.12
C ALA A 98 -20.18 -20.09 11.60
N CYS A 99 -19.19 -19.32 11.16
CA CYS A 99 -18.83 -19.19 9.75
C CYS A 99 -18.37 -20.53 9.17
N LEU A 100 -17.44 -21.22 9.84
CA LEU A 100 -16.95 -22.52 9.37
C LEU A 100 -18.06 -23.57 9.31
N MET A 101 -19.03 -23.52 10.22
CA MET A 101 -20.21 -24.39 10.20
C MET A 101 -21.19 -24.05 9.06
N ALA A 102 -21.34 -22.77 8.73
CA ALA A 102 -22.29 -22.28 7.71
C ALA A 102 -21.85 -22.52 6.26
N ARG A 103 -20.57 -22.85 6.00
CA ARG A 103 -20.02 -23.22 4.69
C ARG A 103 -20.29 -22.17 3.59
N ASP A 104 -21.26 -22.41 2.70
CA ASP A 104 -21.51 -21.54 1.54
C ASP A 104 -22.07 -20.16 1.93
N ASP A 105 -22.70 -20.08 3.11
CA ASP A 105 -23.22 -18.83 3.69
C ASP A 105 -22.16 -18.02 4.45
N CYS A 106 -20.94 -18.55 4.55
CA CYS A 106 -19.79 -17.90 5.18
C CYS A 106 -18.95 -17.16 4.15
N ARG A 107 -18.82 -15.84 4.34
CA ARG A 107 -18.01 -14.97 3.47
C ARG A 107 -17.22 -14.00 4.32
N ALA A 108 -16.00 -13.69 3.91
CA ALA A 108 -15.24 -12.61 4.54
C ALA A 108 -14.67 -11.65 3.51
N TYR A 109 -14.53 -10.40 3.93
CA TYR A 109 -13.99 -9.32 3.12
C TYR A 109 -12.77 -8.74 3.82
N VAL A 110 -11.67 -8.63 3.09
CA VAL A 110 -10.43 -8.02 3.59
C VAL A 110 -10.19 -6.70 2.88
N PHE A 111 -10.40 -5.62 3.61
CA PHE A 111 -10.12 -4.26 3.15
C PHE A 111 -8.71 -3.86 3.58
N GLU A 112 -7.88 -3.46 2.63
CA GLU A 112 -6.49 -3.01 2.89
C GLU A 112 -6.24 -1.57 2.39
N PRO A 113 -7.02 -0.56 2.84
CA PRO A 113 -6.78 0.82 2.44
C PRO A 113 -5.40 1.28 2.91
N LYS A 114 -4.67 1.95 2.02
CA LYS A 114 -3.34 2.46 2.29
C LYS A 114 -3.08 3.74 1.53
N ARG A 115 -2.31 4.62 2.16
CA ARG A 115 -1.84 5.84 1.51
C ARG A 115 -0.36 5.99 1.85
N THR A 116 0.48 5.79 0.84
CA THR A 116 1.93 5.90 0.99
C THR A 116 2.51 6.94 0.04
N TYR A 117 3.57 7.57 0.51
CA TYR A 117 4.31 8.60 -0.19
C TYR A 117 5.78 8.21 -0.23
N THR A 118 6.33 8.22 -1.43
CA THR A 118 7.65 7.69 -1.71
C THR A 118 8.53 8.82 -2.24
N LYS A 119 9.50 9.24 -1.43
CA LYS A 119 10.45 10.29 -1.77
C LYS A 119 11.83 9.70 -2.04
N ARG A 120 12.39 9.95 -3.21
CA ARG A 120 13.79 9.62 -3.49
C ARG A 120 14.72 10.61 -2.79
N ILE A 121 15.74 10.09 -2.10
CA ILE A 121 16.77 10.87 -1.42
C ILE A 121 18.11 10.58 -2.11
N GLY A 122 18.79 11.59 -2.65
CA GLY A 122 20.08 11.39 -3.31
C GLY A 122 20.59 12.56 -4.13
N ASN A 123 21.84 12.48 -4.56
CA ASN A 123 22.48 13.43 -5.48
C ASN A 123 22.37 12.89 -6.91
N PHE A 124 21.80 13.68 -7.82
CA PHE A 124 21.60 13.37 -9.24
C PHE A 124 22.85 12.81 -9.95
N TRP A 125 24.05 13.25 -9.57
CA TRP A 125 25.29 12.84 -10.22
C TRP A 125 25.76 11.41 -9.89
N LEU A 126 25.40 10.87 -8.72
CA LEU A 126 25.63 9.45 -8.39
C LEU A 126 24.54 8.54 -8.96
N ASP A 127 23.43 9.13 -9.41
CA ASP A 127 22.25 8.44 -9.95
C ASP A 127 22.34 8.14 -11.46
N ILE A 128 23.17 8.86 -12.23
CA ILE A 128 23.34 8.62 -13.68
C ILE A 128 23.83 7.19 -13.97
N ALA A 129 24.65 6.63 -13.10
CA ALA A 129 25.14 5.27 -13.24
C ALA A 129 24.32 4.23 -12.45
N SER A 130 23.19 4.64 -11.86
CA SER A 130 22.20 3.78 -11.17
C SER A 130 22.72 2.94 -9.99
N PHE A 131 23.94 3.17 -9.49
CA PHE A 131 24.60 2.25 -8.56
C PHE A 131 23.96 2.16 -7.17
N ARG A 132 23.36 3.24 -6.68
CA ARG A 132 22.71 3.30 -5.37
C ARG A 132 21.49 4.19 -5.43
N ARG A 133 20.36 3.68 -4.95
CA ARG A 133 19.09 4.41 -4.84
C ARG A 133 18.58 4.32 -3.41
N VAL A 134 18.46 5.47 -2.75
CA VAL A 134 17.82 5.57 -1.43
C VAL A 134 16.44 6.17 -1.60
N THR A 135 15.44 5.49 -1.05
CA THR A 135 14.04 5.89 -1.13
C THR A 135 13.46 5.88 0.28
N GLN A 136 12.79 6.95 0.67
CA GLN A 136 12.03 7.02 1.90
C GLN A 136 10.54 6.82 1.58
N GLU A 137 9.94 5.80 2.17
CA GLU A 137 8.50 5.58 2.13
C GLU A 137 7.87 6.00 3.45
N THR A 138 6.86 6.85 3.38
CA THR A 138 6.08 7.31 4.52
C THR A 138 4.60 7.06 4.28
N GLY A 139 3.79 6.89 5.32
CA GLY A 139 2.34 6.77 5.15
C GLY A 139 1.67 5.96 6.22
N TRP A 140 0.56 5.32 5.85
CA TRP A 140 -0.18 4.42 6.73
C TRP A 140 -0.85 3.31 5.92
N ARG A 141 -1.18 2.23 6.62
CA ARG A 141 -1.90 1.07 6.08
C ARG A 141 -2.85 0.54 7.12
N PHE A 142 -4.12 0.37 6.76
CA PHE A 142 -5.11 -0.27 7.62
C PHE A 142 -5.56 -1.57 6.99
N LYS A 143 -5.81 -2.59 7.80
CA LYS A 143 -6.29 -3.89 7.37
C LYS A 143 -7.50 -4.28 8.21
N ALA A 144 -8.65 -4.42 7.58
CA ALA A 144 -9.87 -4.88 8.20
C ALA A 144 -10.30 -6.21 7.59
N LEU A 145 -10.46 -7.23 8.44
CA LEU A 145 -11.12 -8.48 8.12
C LEU A 145 -12.52 -8.42 8.72
N ILE A 146 -13.53 -8.57 7.88
CA ILE A 146 -14.93 -8.59 8.30
C ILE A 146 -15.55 -9.88 7.77
N VAL A 147 -16.04 -10.70 8.69
CA VAL A 147 -16.60 -12.02 8.44
C VAL A 147 -18.11 -11.95 8.58
N PHE A 148 -18.81 -12.54 7.62
CA PHE A 148 -20.26 -12.54 7.51
C PHE A 148 -20.80 -13.96 7.59
N VAL A 149 -21.93 -14.08 8.30
CA VAL A 149 -22.78 -15.27 8.31
C VAL A 149 -24.21 -14.78 8.13
N ASN A 150 -24.94 -15.37 7.17
CA ASN A 150 -26.35 -15.02 6.91
C ASN A 150 -26.59 -13.50 6.73
N HIS A 151 -25.70 -12.81 6.01
CA HIS A 151 -25.76 -11.36 5.71
C HIS A 151 -25.45 -10.40 6.87
N HIS A 152 -25.14 -10.90 8.07
CA HIS A 152 -24.73 -10.09 9.21
C HIS A 152 -23.25 -10.32 9.53
N VAL A 153 -22.59 -9.30 10.07
CA VAL A 153 -21.21 -9.42 10.56
C VAL A 153 -21.19 -10.39 11.73
N ALA A 154 -20.50 -11.52 11.59
CA ALA A 154 -20.33 -12.51 12.65
C ALA A 154 -19.02 -12.29 13.42
N TYR A 155 -17.99 -11.78 12.75
CA TYR A 155 -16.70 -11.50 13.37
C TYR A 155 -16.00 -10.34 12.65
N LYS A 156 -15.22 -9.56 13.39
CA LYS A 156 -14.42 -8.47 12.83
C LYS A 156 -13.05 -8.40 13.49
N LEU A 157 -12.02 -8.12 12.69
CA LEU A 157 -10.66 -7.93 13.17
C LEU A 157 -9.99 -6.78 12.41
N ALA A 158 -9.39 -5.86 13.16
CA ALA A 158 -8.59 -4.77 12.60
C ALA A 158 -7.11 -4.96 12.91
N SER A 159 -6.26 -4.56 11.96
CA SER A 159 -4.81 -4.56 12.06
C SER A 159 -4.24 -3.46 11.15
N GLY A 160 -2.91 -3.36 11.07
CA GLY A 160 -2.22 -2.47 10.14
C GLY A 160 -1.08 -1.69 10.79
N GLU A 161 -0.61 -0.68 10.06
CA GLU A 161 0.54 0.17 10.37
C GLU A 161 0.06 1.63 10.44
N PRO A 162 -0.12 2.21 11.63
CA PRO A 162 -0.61 3.58 11.78
C PRO A 162 0.38 4.62 11.25
N GLN A 163 1.67 4.33 11.32
CA GLN A 163 2.75 5.15 10.79
C GLN A 163 3.79 4.25 10.13
N ILE A 164 3.97 4.44 8.83
CA ILE A 164 5.05 3.87 8.03
C ILE A 164 6.10 4.95 7.86
N ASP A 165 7.34 4.66 8.22
CA ASP A 165 8.53 5.42 7.88
C ASP A 165 9.66 4.43 7.66
N GLN A 166 9.96 4.16 6.38
CA GLN A 166 10.92 3.15 5.98
C GLN A 166 11.93 3.77 5.01
N LEU A 167 13.21 3.52 5.29
CA LEU A 167 14.30 3.84 4.39
C LEU A 167 14.69 2.57 3.64
N GLN A 168 14.49 2.59 2.33
CA GLN A 168 14.90 1.50 1.45
C GLN A 168 16.13 1.93 0.65
N GLU A 169 17.25 1.25 0.90
CA GLU A 169 18.46 1.38 0.10
C GLU A 169 18.55 0.22 -0.88
N GLN A 170 18.56 0.54 -2.17
CA GLN A 170 18.80 -0.40 -3.24
C GLN A 170 20.19 -0.13 -3.82
N ASN A 171 21.09 -1.10 -3.69
CA ASN A 171 22.42 -1.07 -4.29
C ASN A 171 22.40 -1.94 -5.56
N ASN A 172 22.65 -1.32 -6.71
CA ASN A 172 22.71 -1.96 -8.03
C ASN A 172 24.15 -1.89 -8.55
N PRO A 173 25.06 -2.77 -8.08
CA PRO A 173 26.50 -2.65 -8.36
C PRO A 173 26.87 -2.71 -9.85
N LEU A 174 26.00 -3.23 -10.73
CA LEU A 174 26.25 -3.30 -12.18
C LEU A 174 25.50 -2.21 -12.97
N GLY A 175 24.82 -1.28 -12.29
CA GLY A 175 24.16 -0.14 -12.91
C GLY A 175 23.08 -0.53 -13.93
N PRO A 176 22.92 0.18 -15.06
CA PRO A 176 21.84 -0.05 -16.03
C PRO A 176 21.91 -1.41 -16.77
N PHE A 177 22.97 -2.19 -16.59
CA PHE A 177 23.11 -3.54 -17.17
C PHE A 177 22.55 -4.65 -16.26
N GLN A 178 22.13 -4.31 -15.03
CA GLN A 178 21.35 -5.21 -14.19
C GLN A 178 19.90 -5.25 -14.67
N LEU A 179 19.51 -6.35 -15.33
CA LEU A 179 18.11 -6.61 -15.67
C LEU A 179 17.26 -6.57 -14.39
N PRO A 180 16.08 -5.91 -14.39
CA PRO A 180 15.18 -5.99 -13.26
C PRO A 180 14.79 -7.46 -13.05
N SER A 181 15.00 -7.99 -11.85
CA SER A 181 14.70 -9.39 -11.48
C SER A 181 13.25 -9.80 -11.75
N ASN A 182 12.33 -8.83 -11.88
CA ASN A 182 10.94 -9.06 -12.28
C ASN A 182 10.74 -9.46 -13.75
N LEU A 183 11.75 -9.39 -14.62
CA LEU A 183 11.66 -9.88 -16.00
C LEU A 183 12.15 -11.33 -16.16
N ILE A 184 12.89 -11.88 -15.20
CA ILE A 184 13.41 -13.25 -15.28
C ILE A 184 12.37 -14.28 -14.83
N PHE A 185 11.50 -13.93 -13.86
CA PHE A 185 10.44 -14.83 -13.38
C PHE A 185 9.20 -14.94 -14.28
N GLY A 186 9.13 -14.17 -15.38
CA GLY A 186 8.04 -14.28 -16.36
C GLY A 186 8.32 -15.23 -17.54
N ILE A 187 9.52 -15.81 -17.62
CA ILE A 187 9.97 -16.59 -18.79
C ILE A 187 10.23 -18.07 -18.47
N ILE A 188 10.08 -18.51 -17.22
CA ILE A 188 10.27 -19.92 -16.86
C ILE A 188 8.96 -20.48 -16.30
N PRO A 189 8.24 -21.33 -17.06
CA PRO A 189 7.20 -22.18 -16.48
C PRO A 189 7.90 -23.38 -15.82
N PHE A 190 7.78 -23.51 -14.50
CA PHE A 190 7.87 -24.79 -13.82
C PHE A 190 6.65 -24.92 -12.91
#